data_AF-A0AAP9YAB3-F1
#
_entry.id   AF-A0AAP9YAB3-F1
#
_cell.length_a   1.000
_cell.length_b   1.000
_cell.length_c   1.000
_cell.angle_alpha   90.00
_cell.angle_beta   90.00
_cell.angle_gamma   90.00
#
_symmetry.space_group_name_H-M   'P 1'
#
loop_
_entity.id
_entity.type
_entity.pdbx_description
1 polymer ?
#
loop_
_entity_poly.entity_id
_entity_poly.type
_entity_poly.pdbx_seq_one_letter_code
_entity_poly.pdbx_strand_id
1 'polypeptide(L)' 'MEIATEHRSMTTRCPRTALAWCKAGGSIRIATTGATTAMCRADYWRHIKAIASLEARQAA' A
#
# COMPACT_ATOMS: atom_id res chain seq x y z
N MET A 1 -29.57 0.99 8.53
CA MET A 1 -28.55 -0.08 8.46
C MET A 1 -27.21 0.63 8.34
N GLU A 2 -26.60 0.97 9.47
CA GLU A 2 -25.25 1.55 9.49
C GLU A 2 -24.28 0.44 9.15
N ILE A 3 -23.72 0.48 7.93
CA ILE A 3 -22.58 -0.35 7.58
C ILE A 3 -21.43 0.24 8.38
N ALA A 4 -21.15 -0.31 9.56
CA ALA A 4 -19.87 -0.11 10.22
C ALA A 4 -18.80 -0.64 9.27
N THR A 5 -18.27 0.23 8.41
CA THR A 5 -17.09 -0.07 7.61
C THR A 5 -15.95 -0.19 8.59
N GLU A 6 -15.74 -1.39 9.15
CA GLU A 6 -14.50 -1.74 9.81
C GLU A 6 -13.38 -1.32 8.84
N HIS A 7 -12.63 -0.28 9.21
CA HIS A 7 -11.47 0.17 8.44
C HIS A 7 -10.41 -0.92 8.54
N ARG A 8 -10.50 -1.91 7.65
CA ARG A 8 -9.56 -3.02 7.52
C ARG A 8 -8.24 -2.47 7.01
N SER A 9 -7.35 -2.14 7.95
CA SER A 9 -5.99 -1.67 7.68
C SER A 9 -5.00 -2.82 7.82
N MET A 10 -4.07 -2.94 6.86
CA MET A 10 -3.00 -3.95 6.89
C MET A 10 -1.64 -3.30 6.71
N THR A 11 -0.62 -3.79 7.43
CA THR A 11 0.77 -3.42 7.19
C THR A 11 1.45 -4.49 6.36
N THR A 12 1.93 -4.14 5.16
CA THR A 12 2.69 -5.08 4.31
C THR A 12 3.74 -4.33 3.50
N ARG A 13 4.87 -5.00 3.25
CA ARG A 13 5.91 -4.53 2.31
C ARG A 13 5.88 -5.24 0.96
N CYS A 14 4.93 -6.16 0.77
CA CYS A 14 4.77 -6.85 -0.51
C CYS A 14 3.83 -6.03 -1.40
N PRO A 15 4.30 -5.44 -2.52
CA PRO A 15 3.44 -4.61 -3.38
C PRO A 15 2.27 -5.36 -3.99
N ARG A 16 2.41 -6.68 -4.21
CA ARG A 16 1.33 -7.54 -4.73
C ARG A 16 0.22 -7.75 -3.70
N THR A 17 0.59 -8.05 -2.46
CA THR A 17 -0.36 -8.19 -1.33
C THR A 17 -1.04 -6.86 -1.02
N ALA A 18 -0.27 -5.76 -1.07
CA ALA A 18 -0.79 -4.41 -0.90
C ALA A 18 -1.85 -4.08 -1.96
N LEU A 19 -1.56 -4.33 -3.24
CA LEU A 19 -2.50 -4.10 -4.33
C LEU A 19 -3.77 -4.95 -4.21
N ALA A 20 -3.65 -6.24 -3.88
CA ALA A 20 -4.79 -7.11 -3.67
C ALA A 20 -5.70 -6.61 -2.54
N TRP A 21 -5.11 -6.11 -1.45
CA TRP A 21 -5.84 -5.53 -0.33
C TRP A 21 -6.55 -4.22 -0.69
N CYS A 22 -5.86 -3.32 -1.43
CA CYS A 22 -6.46 -2.10 -1.95
C CYS A 22 -7.66 -2.41 -2.86
N LYS A 23 -7.53 -3.42 -3.76
CA LYS A 23 -8.63 -3.87 -4.63
C LYS A 23 -9.81 -4.48 -3.85
N ALA A 24 -9.56 -5.06 -2.67
CA ALA A 24 -10.60 -5.56 -1.78
C ALA A 24 -11.28 -4.45 -0.94
N GLY A 25 -10.98 -3.18 -1.20
CA GLY A 25 -11.52 -2.03 -0.44
C GLY A 25 -10.83 -1.78 0.89
N GLY A 26 -9.71 -2.46 1.16
CA GLY A 26 -8.92 -2.26 2.36
C GLY A 26 -7.92 -1.11 2.22
N SER A 27 -7.41 -0.63 3.36
CA SER A 27 -6.33 0.36 3.40
C SER A 27 -5.01 -0.30 3.79
N ILE A 28 -3.90 0.22 3.25
CA ILE A 28 -2.56 -0.26 3.59
C ILE A 28 -1.80 0.79 4.39
N ARG A 29 -1.02 0.32 5.37
CA ARG A 29 0.01 1.11 6.06
C ARG A 29 1.37 0.66 5.53
N ILE A 30 2.15 1.59 4.99
CA ILE A 30 3.52 1.34 4.55
C ILE A 30 4.45 1.64 5.74
N ALA A 31 4.97 0.59 6.35
CA ALA A 31 6.01 0.72 7.36
C ALA A 31 7.34 1.08 6.67
N THR A 32 7.84 2.29 6.95
CA THR A 32 9.11 2.77 6.40
C THR A 32 10.26 2.33 7.29
N THR A 33 11.41 1.97 6.71
CA THR A 33 12.59 1.49 7.45
C THR A 33 13.79 2.43 7.39
N GLY A 34 13.56 3.71 7.08
CA GLY A 34 14.62 4.70 6.95
C GLY A 34 15.13 5.19 8.31
N ALA A 35 16.45 5.41 8.43
CA ALA A 35 17.04 6.01 9.63
C ALA A 35 16.81 7.53 9.70
N THR A 36 16.48 8.16 8.57
CA THR A 36 16.17 9.60 8.47
C THR A 36 14.83 9.81 7.79
N THR A 37 14.21 10.97 8.04
CA THR A 37 12.96 11.37 7.39
C THR A 37 13.06 11.33 5.85
N ALA A 38 14.20 11.73 5.29
CA ALA A 38 14.43 11.67 3.85
C ALA A 38 14.42 10.23 3.32
N MET A 39 15.05 9.30 4.05
CA MET A 39 15.05 7.87 3.71
C MET A 39 13.65 7.27 3.82
N CYS A 40 12.90 7.58 4.89
CA CYS A 40 11.52 7.12 5.04
C CYS A 40 10.63 7.60 3.89
N ARG A 41 10.77 8.86 3.48
CA ARG A 41 10.02 9.42 2.36
C ARG A 41 10.36 8.75 1.03
N ALA A 42 11.65 8.51 0.78
CA ALA A 42 12.09 7.81 -0.42
C ALA A 42 11.58 6.36 -0.47
N ASP A 43 11.64 5.65 0.65
CA ASP A 43 11.15 4.27 0.80
C ASP A 43 9.62 4.18 0.60
N TYR A 44 8.88 5.11 1.19
CA TYR A 44 7.44 5.26 0.98
C TYR A 44 7.09 5.43 -0.51
N TRP A 45 7.77 6.35 -1.20
CA TRP A 45 7.52 6.59 -2.62
C TRP A 45 7.89 5.40 -3.50
N ARG A 46 8.93 4.64 -3.16
CA ARG A 46 9.28 3.40 -3.87
C ARG A 46 8.15 2.37 -3.78
N HIS A 47 7.54 2.21 -2.60
CA HIS A 47 6.40 1.31 -2.42
C HIS A 47 5.18 1.73 -3.25
N ILE A 48 4.81 3.02 -3.20
CA ILE A 48 3.69 3.54 -4.00
C ILE A 48 3.91 3.32 -5.50
N LYS A 49 5.11 3.61 -6.01
CA LYS A 49 5.45 3.38 -7.42
C LYS A 49 5.38 1.91 -7.80
N ALA A 50 5.83 1.00 -6.93
CA ALA A 50 5.78 -0.43 -7.18
C ALA A 50 4.32 -0.94 -7.28
N ILE A 51 3.44 -0.48 -6.41
CA ILE A 51 2.00 -0.81 -6.45
C ILE A 51 1.37 -0.30 -7.75
N ALA A 52 1.57 0.97 -8.08
CA ALA A 52 1.03 1.58 -9.31
C ALA A 52 1.55 0.88 -10.58
N SER A 53 2.83 0.50 -10.62
CA SER A 53 3.40 -0.25 -11.75
C SER A 53 2.79 -1.66 -11.88
N LEU A 54 2.53 -2.35 -10.76
CA LEU A 54 1.85 -3.65 -10.77
C LEU A 54 0.40 -3.53 -11.24
N GLU A 55 -0.28 -2.46 -10.85
CA GLU A 55 -1.65 -2.18 -11.29
C GLU A 55 -1.69 -1.94 -12.81
N ALA A 56 -0.81 -1.08 -13.33
CA ALA A 56 -0.71 -0.80 -14.77
C ALA A 56 -0.44 -2.06 -15.61
N ARG A 57 0.39 -2.99 -15.11
CA ARG A 57 0.67 -4.28 -15.79
C ARG A 57 -0.50 -5.25 -15.80
N GLN A 58 -1.46 -5.12 -14.87
CA GLN A 58 -2.66 -5.96 -14.82
C GLN A 58 -3.81 -5.37 -15.65
N ALA A 59 -3.71 -4.11 -16.05
CA ALA A 59 -4.70 -3.41 -16.86
C ALA A 59 -4.42 -3.49 -18.37
N ALA A 60 -3.23 -3.95 -18.76
CA ALA A 60 -2.81 -4.21 -20.14
C ALA A 60 -3.01 -5.69 -20.48
#